data_AF-A0AAV1BBR6-F1
#
_entry.id   AF-A0AAV1BBR6-F1
#
_cell.length_a   1.000
_cell.length_b   1.000
_cell.length_c   1.000
_cell.angle_alpha   90.00
_cell.angle_beta   90.00
_cell.angle_gamma   90.00
#
_symmetry.space_group_name_H-M   'P 1'
#
loop_
_entity.id
_entity.type
_entity.pdbx_description
1 polymer ?
#
loop_
_entity_poly.entity_id
_entity_poly.type
_entity_poly.pdbx_seq_one_letter_code
_entity_poly.pdbx_strand_id
1 'polypeptide(L)'
;MILKSCGVQLGLFQGLFSCNNHLLRLKSVDMMGTSTRSSTNRKPNESMRLVLTTFAGILFGFFIGISYPTLTTKLNVSSNLLPSIDVSSIEDEYESGNARSFMKNNSSASSKYQLLNDTLKIWIPSNPRGAERLPPAIIEAESDFYLRRLWGQPSEDLTSKPKYLVTFTVGYDQKHNIDAAVKKFSGNFTILLFHYDGRTTEWDEFEWSKQAIHVSVRKQTKWWYAKRFLHPDIVAPYDYIFMWDEDLGVEHFNAEEYLRLVRKHGLEISQPGLEPNNGLTWQMTKRRGDREVHKETEEKPGWCSDPHLPPCAAFVEIMAPVFSRDAWRCVWHMIQNDLVHGWGLDFALRKCVEPAHDKIGVVDSQWIIHQSIPSLGNQGESTSGQAPWQGVRERCRKEWTMFQSRMASAENAYYKAVGIDLFNSTNP
;
A
#
# COMPACT_ATOMS: atom_id res chain seq x y z
N MET A 1 10.18 -48.96 30.78
CA MET A 1 9.24 -49.02 31.93
C MET A 1 8.02 -48.18 31.52
N ILE A 2 6.78 -48.67 31.39
CA ILE A 2 6.00 -49.66 32.19
C ILE A 2 5.74 -49.07 33.58
N LEU A 3 4.51 -48.93 34.09
CA LEU A 3 3.21 -49.60 33.85
C LEU A 3 2.26 -48.80 32.91
N LYS A 4 1.17 -49.28 32.27
CA LYS A 4 0.08 -50.28 32.54
C LYS A 4 -0.88 -49.84 33.66
N SER A 5 -2.22 -49.94 33.55
CA SER A 5 -3.12 -50.91 32.84
C SER A 5 -4.26 -50.20 32.06
N CYS A 6 -4.76 -50.72 30.91
CA CYS A 6 -5.98 -51.58 30.72
C CYS A 6 -7.24 -51.15 31.51
N GLY A 7 -8.47 -51.04 30.96
CA GLY A 7 -9.05 -51.25 29.59
C GLY A 7 -10.53 -50.78 29.60
N VAL A 8 -11.52 -51.16 28.76
CA VAL A 8 -11.73 -52.03 27.56
C VAL A 8 -12.99 -51.47 26.82
N GLN A 9 -12.99 -51.18 25.50
CA GLN A 9 -13.70 -51.88 24.38
C GLN A 9 -15.14 -52.40 24.68
N LEU A 10 -16.21 -52.32 23.86
CA LEU A 10 -16.54 -51.93 22.45
C LEU A 10 -17.69 -50.87 22.43
N GLY A 11 -18.26 -50.34 21.34
CA GLY A 11 -17.94 -50.34 19.88
C GLY A 11 -19.18 -50.42 18.95
N LEU A 12 -19.05 -49.91 17.69
CA LEU A 12 -19.94 -50.12 16.49
C LEU A 12 -21.35 -49.44 16.52
N PHE A 13 -21.98 -48.97 15.41
CA PHE A 13 -21.57 -48.58 14.04
C PHE A 13 -22.71 -47.78 13.33
N GLN A 14 -22.39 -46.94 12.32
CA GLN A 14 -23.31 -46.33 11.31
C GLN A 14 -24.44 -45.39 11.82
N GLY A 15 -25.04 -44.50 11.01
CA GLY A 15 -24.82 -44.20 9.56
C GLY A 15 -25.39 -42.84 9.14
N LEU A 16 -25.42 -42.56 7.83
CA LEU A 16 -25.93 -41.31 7.25
C LEU A 16 -27.47 -41.20 7.35
N PHE A 17 -28.03 -40.00 7.31
CA PHE A 17 -28.90 -39.58 6.19
C PHE A 17 -29.18 -38.07 6.15
N SER A 18 -29.55 -37.60 4.94
CA SER A 18 -30.02 -36.25 4.62
C SER A 18 -31.39 -35.93 5.25
N CYS A 19 -31.71 -34.64 5.44
CA CYS A 19 -33.11 -34.18 5.43
C CYS A 19 -33.22 -32.80 4.75
N ASN A 20 -34.40 -32.47 4.22
CA ASN A 20 -34.64 -31.36 3.30
C ASN A 20 -35.84 -30.49 3.75
N ASN A 21 -36.10 -29.38 3.05
CA ASN A 21 -37.10 -28.36 3.33
C ASN A 21 -38.49 -28.85 3.82
N HIS A 22 -39.05 -28.16 4.82
CA HIS A 22 -40.33 -27.41 4.82
C HIS A 22 -40.71 -27.05 6.28
N LEU A 23 -41.61 -26.12 6.65
CA LEU A 23 -42.16 -24.85 6.19
C LEU A 23 -43.43 -24.59 7.06
N LEU A 24 -43.74 -23.33 7.42
CA LEU A 24 -45.01 -22.80 7.97
C LEU A 24 -45.43 -22.99 9.46
N ARG A 25 -45.61 -21.81 10.08
CA ARG A 25 -46.77 -21.31 10.87
C ARG A 25 -47.02 -21.69 12.35
N LEU A 26 -46.95 -20.62 13.16
CA LEU A 26 -47.96 -20.10 14.10
C LEU A 26 -48.56 -21.02 15.17
N LYS A 27 -48.33 -20.64 16.44
CA LYS A 27 -49.22 -20.87 17.58
C LYS A 27 -49.59 -19.54 18.25
N SER A 28 -50.70 -19.51 18.97
CA SER A 28 -51.17 -18.39 19.80
C SER A 28 -52.09 -18.92 20.91
N VAL A 29 -52.46 -18.04 21.84
CA VAL A 29 -53.40 -18.22 22.97
C VAL A 29 -52.84 -18.94 24.21
N ASP A 30 -53.03 -18.28 25.35
CA ASP A 30 -52.60 -18.62 26.71
C ASP A 30 -53.64 -19.45 27.49
N MET A 31 -53.26 -20.01 28.65
CA MET A 31 -53.95 -19.66 29.91
C MET A 31 -53.21 -20.06 31.21
N MET A 32 -53.65 -19.41 32.29
CA MET A 32 -53.11 -19.31 33.65
C MET A 32 -52.92 -20.63 34.43
N GLY A 33 -52.04 -20.58 35.45
CA GLY A 33 -52.00 -21.50 36.60
C GLY A 33 -51.54 -20.76 37.88
N THR A 34 -52.13 -21.07 39.04
CA THR A 34 -52.00 -20.30 40.29
C THR A 34 -50.87 -20.78 41.23
N SER A 35 -50.51 -19.94 42.22
CA SER A 35 -49.39 -20.14 43.15
C SER A 35 -49.85 -20.38 44.60
N THR A 36 -49.05 -21.10 45.39
CA THR A 36 -49.23 -21.33 46.83
C THR A 36 -47.92 -21.19 47.62
N ARG A 37 -48.05 -20.95 48.93
CA ARG A 37 -46.95 -20.73 49.91
C ARG A 37 -46.10 -22.02 50.09
N SER A 38 -44.89 -22.02 50.67
CA SER A 38 -44.38 -21.17 51.76
C SER A 38 -42.84 -21.23 51.97
N SER A 39 -42.39 -20.61 53.07
CA SER A 39 -41.09 -20.72 53.77
C SER A 39 -40.09 -19.56 53.53
N THR A 40 -39.40 -19.20 54.61
CA THR A 40 -38.57 -17.99 54.73
C THR A 40 -37.16 -18.34 55.18
N ASN A 41 -36.14 -17.75 54.55
CA ASN A 41 -34.83 -17.56 55.17
C ASN A 41 -34.18 -16.29 54.63
N ARG A 42 -33.61 -15.46 55.53
CA ARG A 42 -33.03 -14.15 55.19
C ARG A 42 -31.61 -14.34 54.65
N LYS A 43 -31.34 -13.84 53.43
CA LYS A 43 -29.98 -13.58 52.95
C LYS A 43 -29.57 -12.13 53.27
N PRO A 44 -28.27 -11.83 53.46
CA PRO A 44 -27.78 -10.45 53.57
C PRO A 44 -27.99 -9.69 52.26
N ASN A 45 -28.13 -8.36 52.36
CA ASN A 45 -28.59 -7.50 51.27
C ASN A 45 -27.46 -7.20 50.25
N GLU A 46 -27.39 -7.95 49.15
CA GLU A 46 -26.31 -7.83 48.14
C GLU A 46 -26.20 -6.42 47.54
N SER A 47 -27.31 -5.69 47.44
CA SER A 47 -27.32 -4.28 46.99
C SER A 47 -26.38 -3.39 47.79
N MET A 48 -26.24 -3.62 49.10
CA MET A 48 -25.34 -2.82 49.96
C MET A 48 -23.86 -3.11 49.65
N ARG A 49 -23.53 -4.35 49.30
CA ARG A 49 -22.18 -4.75 48.87
C ARG A 49 -21.86 -4.19 47.49
N LEU A 50 -22.82 -4.22 46.56
CA LEU A 50 -22.67 -3.66 45.22
C LEU A 50 -22.43 -2.15 45.24
N VAL A 51 -23.24 -1.40 46.01
CA VAL A 51 -23.07 0.05 46.22
C VAL A 51 -21.69 0.37 46.79
N LEU A 52 -21.23 -0.37 47.80
CA LEU A 52 -19.92 -0.13 48.40
C LEU A 52 -18.77 -0.34 47.41
N THR A 53 -18.82 -1.39 46.58
CA THR A 53 -17.82 -1.63 45.53
C THR A 53 -17.85 -0.55 44.43
N THR A 54 -19.03 -0.07 44.05
CA THR A 54 -19.14 1.00 43.04
C THR A 54 -18.57 2.32 43.55
N PHE A 55 -18.85 2.72 44.79
CA PHE A 55 -18.26 3.91 45.40
C PHE A 55 -16.74 3.81 45.56
N ALA A 56 -16.22 2.64 45.96
CA ALA A 56 -14.78 2.42 46.04
C ALA A 56 -14.10 2.53 44.67
N GLY A 57 -14.70 1.96 43.61
CA GLY A 57 -14.18 2.07 42.25
C GLY A 57 -14.17 3.50 41.71
N ILE A 58 -15.23 4.27 41.96
CA ILE A 58 -15.33 5.69 41.56
C ILE A 58 -14.25 6.52 42.27
N LEU A 59 -14.08 6.36 43.58
CA LEU A 59 -13.04 7.06 44.34
C LEU A 59 -11.62 6.70 43.84
N PHE A 60 -11.34 5.42 43.62
CA PHE A 60 -10.03 4.96 43.14
C PHE A 60 -9.72 5.49 41.73
N GLY A 61 -10.70 5.49 40.83
CA GLY A 61 -10.58 6.09 39.50
C GLY A 61 -10.37 7.61 39.54
N PHE A 62 -11.03 8.31 40.46
CA PHE A 62 -10.89 9.75 40.65
C PHE A 62 -9.49 10.15 41.16
N PHE A 63 -8.93 9.40 42.11
CA PHE A 63 -7.56 9.62 42.59
C PHE A 63 -6.50 9.30 41.53
N ILE A 64 -6.68 8.26 40.71
CA ILE A 64 -5.80 8.01 39.55
C ILE A 64 -5.91 9.16 38.53
N GLY A 65 -7.13 9.61 38.21
CA GLY A 65 -7.36 10.70 37.27
C GLY A 65 -6.77 12.06 37.70
N ILE A 66 -6.68 12.33 39.00
CA ILE A 66 -6.08 13.56 39.56
C ILE A 66 -4.55 13.44 39.71
N SER A 67 -3.99 12.22 39.72
CA SER A 67 -2.55 11.98 39.88
C SER A 67 -1.72 12.21 38.60
N TYR A 68 -2.36 12.48 37.47
CA TYR A 68 -1.67 12.85 36.22
C TYR A 68 -1.74 14.37 35.98
N PRO A 69 -0.61 15.11 36.00
CA PRO A 69 -0.59 16.49 35.55
C PRO A 69 -0.90 16.55 34.06
N THR A 70 -1.78 17.47 33.66
CA THR A 70 -2.20 17.65 32.25
C THR A 70 -1.04 18.18 31.41
N LEU A 71 -0.40 17.25 30.67
CA LEU A 71 0.76 17.48 29.80
C LEU A 71 0.41 18.36 28.58
N THR A 72 0.20 19.65 28.86
CA THR A 72 -0.01 20.71 27.88
C THR A 72 1.34 21.20 27.36
N THR A 73 1.87 20.52 26.35
CA THR A 73 3.19 20.79 25.75
C THR A 73 3.23 22.06 24.89
N LYS A 74 2.94 23.21 25.49
CA LYS A 74 3.49 24.50 25.01
C LYS A 74 4.95 24.58 25.42
N LEU A 75 5.83 24.06 24.58
CA LEU A 75 7.29 24.19 24.72
C LEU A 75 7.73 25.62 24.44
N ASN A 76 7.56 26.52 25.43
CA ASN A 76 8.33 27.75 25.52
C ASN A 76 9.77 27.39 25.89
N VAL A 77 10.59 27.05 24.90
CA VAL A 77 12.03 26.82 25.09
C VAL A 77 12.68 28.14 25.45
N SER A 78 12.99 28.35 26.73
CA SER A 78 13.82 29.47 27.16
C SER A 78 15.24 29.27 26.62
N SER A 79 15.75 30.28 25.90
CA SER A 79 16.98 30.25 25.09
C SER A 79 18.30 30.07 25.84
N ASN A 80 18.26 29.74 27.14
CA ASN A 80 19.40 29.81 28.04
C ASN A 80 19.86 28.41 28.53
N LEU A 81 19.37 27.33 27.89
CA LEU A 81 19.70 25.94 28.21
C LEU A 81 20.12 25.12 26.96
N LEU A 82 20.74 25.78 25.99
CA LEU A 82 21.63 25.11 25.03
C LEU A 82 23.07 25.22 25.56
N PRO A 83 23.82 24.11 25.71
CA PRO A 83 25.26 24.21 25.90
C PRO A 83 25.87 24.84 24.65
N SER A 84 26.72 25.86 24.82
CA SER A 84 27.49 26.42 23.71
C SER A 84 28.43 25.35 23.18
N ILE A 85 28.23 24.93 21.92
CA ILE A 85 29.20 24.08 21.23
C ILE A 85 30.49 24.90 21.07
N ASP A 86 31.53 24.48 21.76
CA ASP A 86 32.77 25.23 21.90
C ASP A 86 33.69 25.00 20.70
N VAL A 87 33.45 25.78 19.63
CA VAL A 87 34.23 25.79 18.39
C VAL A 87 35.56 26.55 18.59
N SER A 88 36.30 26.16 19.62
CA SER A 88 37.71 26.51 19.87
C SER A 88 38.64 25.31 19.67
N SER A 89 38.11 24.08 19.83
CA SER A 89 38.83 22.81 19.79
C SER A 89 39.27 22.32 18.39
N ILE A 90 39.36 23.23 17.41
CA ILE A 90 39.75 22.94 16.02
C ILE A 90 40.89 23.87 15.51
N GLU A 91 41.27 24.94 16.23
CA GLU A 91 42.31 25.88 15.78
C GLU A 91 43.72 25.67 16.38
N ASP A 92 43.91 24.72 17.30
CA ASP A 92 45.20 24.44 17.98
C ASP A 92 46.20 23.58 17.14
N GLU A 93 46.36 23.82 15.82
CA GLU A 93 47.44 23.18 15.03
C GLU A 93 48.03 24.02 13.87
N TYR A 94 48.04 25.36 13.95
CA TYR A 94 48.86 26.20 13.05
C TYR A 94 49.62 27.34 13.77
N GLU A 95 50.76 27.74 13.21
CA GLU A 95 51.85 28.38 13.97
C GLU A 95 51.78 29.92 14.15
N SER A 96 52.36 30.38 15.27
CA SER A 96 53.28 31.54 15.40
C SER A 96 52.96 32.87 14.66
N GLY A 97 52.54 33.91 15.41
CA GLY A 97 52.19 35.21 14.79
C GLY A 97 52.14 36.45 15.71
N ASN A 98 53.13 36.65 16.59
CA ASN A 98 53.31 37.79 17.51
C ASN A 98 52.68 39.16 17.10
N ALA A 99 51.62 39.59 17.80
CA ALA A 99 51.10 40.97 17.73
C ALA A 99 50.56 41.45 19.10
N ARG A 100 50.80 42.73 19.43
CA ARG A 100 50.41 43.33 20.73
C ARG A 100 48.97 43.87 20.73
N SER A 101 48.40 43.84 21.93
CA SER A 101 47.18 44.53 22.40
C SER A 101 46.79 45.83 21.68
N PHE A 102 45.49 46.02 21.44
CA PHE A 102 44.81 47.27 21.79
C PHE A 102 43.31 47.07 22.06
N MET A 103 42.86 47.44 23.27
CA MET A 103 41.44 47.58 23.59
C MET A 103 40.87 48.78 22.82
N LYS A 104 39.80 48.57 22.04
CA LYS A 104 38.98 49.66 21.50
C LYS A 104 37.53 49.22 21.30
N ASN A 105 36.66 49.65 22.21
CA ASN A 105 35.21 49.53 22.02
C ASN A 105 34.76 50.37 20.83
N ASN A 106 33.95 49.78 19.95
CA ASN A 106 32.90 50.47 19.20
C ASN A 106 32.04 49.47 18.42
N SER A 107 30.75 49.39 18.78
CA SER A 107 29.51 49.28 17.95
C SER A 107 29.43 48.46 16.64
N SER A 108 30.50 47.85 16.16
CA SER A 108 30.61 47.16 14.85
C SER A 108 30.26 45.67 14.89
N ALA A 109 30.04 45.10 16.08
CA ALA A 109 29.65 43.70 16.23
C ALA A 109 28.34 43.40 15.47
N SER A 110 27.33 44.27 15.59
CA SER A 110 26.02 44.10 14.93
C SER A 110 26.15 43.99 13.41
N SER A 111 26.86 44.91 12.77
CA SER A 111 27.07 44.89 11.32
C SER A 111 27.97 43.75 10.87
N LYS A 112 28.98 43.35 11.65
CA LYS A 112 29.82 42.18 11.33
C LYS A 112 29.05 40.87 11.44
N TYR A 113 28.16 40.71 12.43
CA TYR A 113 27.25 39.56 12.53
C TYR A 113 26.19 39.55 11.42
N GLN A 114 25.64 40.71 11.01
CA GLN A 114 24.76 40.77 9.84
C GLN A 114 25.51 40.39 8.55
N LEU A 115 26.71 40.92 8.32
CA LEU A 115 27.50 40.59 7.13
C LEU A 115 27.87 39.11 7.07
N LEU A 116 28.25 38.50 8.21
CA LEU A 116 28.45 37.05 8.32
C LEU A 116 27.16 36.27 8.02
N ASN A 117 26.03 36.69 8.58
CA ASN A 117 24.72 36.08 8.31
C ASN A 117 24.25 36.25 6.86
N ASP A 118 24.79 37.20 6.09
CA ASP A 118 24.53 37.34 4.66
C ASP A 118 25.51 36.50 3.81
N THR A 119 26.77 36.35 4.21
CA THR A 119 27.75 35.49 3.52
C THR A 119 27.64 33.99 3.83
N LEU A 120 27.06 33.62 4.98
CA LEU A 120 26.86 32.22 5.39
C LEU A 120 25.50 31.64 4.95
N LYS A 121 24.71 32.38 4.16
CA LYS A 121 23.44 31.89 3.59
C LYS A 121 23.72 30.90 2.47
N ILE A 122 23.77 29.62 2.83
CA ILE A 122 23.67 28.52 1.87
C ILE A 122 22.34 28.68 1.10
N TRP A 123 22.46 28.83 -0.22
CA TRP A 123 21.34 28.82 -1.15
C TRP A 123 21.80 28.21 -2.47
N ILE A 124 21.42 26.97 -2.72
CA ILE A 124 21.92 26.15 -3.84
C ILE A 124 20.72 25.71 -4.68
N PRO A 125 20.44 26.37 -5.82
CA PRO A 125 19.25 26.10 -6.64
C PRO A 125 19.20 24.72 -7.32
N SER A 126 20.29 23.96 -7.29
CA SER A 126 20.36 22.58 -7.81
C SER A 126 19.96 21.52 -6.78
N ASN A 127 19.72 21.91 -5.53
CA ASN A 127 19.18 21.00 -4.51
C ASN A 127 17.70 20.67 -4.80
N PRO A 128 17.15 19.58 -4.23
CA PRO A 128 15.71 19.33 -4.23
C PRO A 128 14.91 20.53 -3.69
N ARG A 129 13.70 20.72 -4.23
CA ARG A 129 12.85 21.87 -3.88
C ARG A 129 12.50 21.89 -2.38
N GLY A 130 12.81 22.99 -1.71
CA GLY A 130 12.70 23.14 -0.24
C GLY A 130 13.98 22.79 0.53
N ALA A 131 14.97 22.17 -0.11
CA ALA A 131 16.28 21.83 0.45
C ALA A 131 17.40 22.78 -0.03
N GLU A 132 17.07 23.90 -0.69
CA GLU A 132 18.04 24.86 -1.25
C GLU A 132 18.97 25.45 -0.17
N ARG A 133 18.55 25.43 1.11
CA ARG A 133 19.31 25.93 2.26
C ARG A 133 20.27 24.91 2.90
N LEU A 134 20.33 23.69 2.39
CA LEU A 134 21.19 22.63 2.93
C LEU A 134 22.52 22.53 2.15
N PRO A 135 23.65 22.20 2.80
CA PRO A 135 24.87 21.78 2.10
C PRO A 135 24.57 20.55 1.23
N PRO A 136 25.06 20.43 -0.01
CA PRO A 136 24.65 19.33 -0.90
C PRO A 136 25.06 17.94 -0.36
N ALA A 137 26.17 17.89 0.38
CA ALA A 137 26.73 16.65 0.94
C ALA A 137 25.95 16.06 2.14
N ILE A 138 24.82 16.66 2.55
CA ILE A 138 23.91 16.09 3.58
C ILE A 138 22.49 15.85 3.03
N ILE A 139 22.30 15.92 1.71
CA ILE A 139 20.98 15.80 1.08
C ILE A 139 20.79 14.39 0.52
N GLU A 140 19.99 13.61 1.24
CA GLU A 140 19.31 12.45 0.67
C GLU A 140 18.04 12.96 -0.06
N ALA A 141 18.05 12.90 -1.39
CA ALA A 141 16.95 13.37 -2.23
C ALA A 141 15.83 12.32 -2.41
N GLU A 142 16.15 11.06 -2.13
CA GLU A 142 15.28 9.89 -2.26
C GLU A 142 15.20 9.15 -0.92
N SER A 143 14.35 8.15 -0.84
CA SER A 143 14.11 7.29 0.32
C SER A 143 13.94 5.85 -0.13
N ASP A 144 13.72 4.94 0.82
CA ASP A 144 13.63 3.51 0.56
C ASP A 144 12.67 2.79 1.53
N PHE A 145 12.46 1.50 1.29
CA PHE A 145 11.76 0.58 2.18
C PHE A 145 12.70 -0.43 2.87
N TYR A 146 14.01 -0.13 2.96
CA TYR A 146 14.97 -1.02 3.58
C TYR A 146 14.90 -0.94 5.11
N LEU A 147 14.54 -2.06 5.74
CA LEU A 147 14.45 -2.15 7.20
C LEU A 147 15.83 -1.94 7.84
N ARG A 148 15.87 -1.12 8.89
CA ARG A 148 17.08 -0.75 9.65
C ARG A 148 16.92 -1.16 11.12
N ARG A 149 18.02 -1.43 11.81
CA ARG A 149 18.03 -1.85 13.22
C ARG A 149 17.89 -0.63 14.13
N LEU A 150 17.41 -0.85 15.35
CA LEU A 150 17.29 0.22 16.36
C LEU A 150 18.60 0.44 17.15
N TRP A 151 19.67 -0.28 16.81
CA TRP A 151 20.99 -0.26 17.46
C TRP A 151 22.08 -0.77 16.50
N GLY A 152 23.35 -0.50 16.80
CA GLY A 152 24.51 -0.91 15.99
C GLY A 152 25.01 0.20 15.07
N GLN A 153 25.84 -0.15 14.09
CA GLN A 153 26.25 0.80 13.05
C GLN A 153 25.29 0.73 11.85
N PRO A 154 24.81 1.87 11.29
CA PRO A 154 23.94 1.86 10.11
C PRO A 154 24.57 1.23 8.85
N SER A 155 25.91 1.17 8.80
CA SER A 155 26.70 0.49 7.76
C SER A 155 26.55 -1.03 7.74
N GLU A 156 26.17 -1.65 8.87
CA GLU A 156 25.99 -3.09 9.02
C GLU A 156 24.55 -3.56 8.74
N ASP A 157 23.57 -2.64 8.73
CA ASP A 157 22.14 -2.98 8.70
C ASP A 157 21.72 -3.72 7.43
N LEU A 158 22.36 -3.40 6.29
CA LEU A 158 21.98 -3.87 4.97
C LEU A 158 23.07 -4.75 4.35
N THR A 159 23.11 -6.02 4.76
CA THR A 159 23.98 -7.06 4.20
C THR A 159 23.69 -7.34 2.72
N SER A 160 22.47 -7.11 2.27
CA SER A 160 22.04 -7.13 0.87
C SER A 160 20.90 -6.14 0.66
N LYS A 161 20.86 -5.46 -0.49
CA LYS A 161 19.75 -4.56 -0.87
C LYS A 161 18.84 -5.24 -1.90
N PRO A 162 17.56 -5.49 -1.58
CA PRO A 162 16.55 -5.90 -2.56
C PRO A 162 16.50 -4.92 -3.75
N LYS A 163 16.30 -5.46 -4.97
CA LYS A 163 16.28 -4.67 -6.22
C LYS A 163 14.89 -4.50 -6.79
N TYR A 164 13.92 -5.26 -6.30
CA TYR A 164 12.56 -5.28 -6.81
C TYR A 164 11.57 -5.08 -5.67
N LEU A 165 10.39 -4.56 -5.98
CA LEU A 165 9.30 -4.39 -5.02
C LEU A 165 8.10 -5.20 -5.51
N VAL A 166 7.52 -6.03 -4.63
CA VAL A 166 6.21 -6.65 -4.86
C VAL A 166 5.19 -6.12 -3.85
N THR A 167 4.07 -5.66 -4.38
CA THR A 167 2.97 -5.12 -3.59
C THR A 167 1.68 -5.89 -3.85
N PHE A 168 0.98 -6.22 -2.77
CA PHE A 168 -0.33 -6.86 -2.81
C PHE A 168 -1.33 -6.03 -2.00
N THR A 169 -2.55 -5.90 -2.48
CA THR A 169 -3.68 -5.36 -1.68
C THR A 169 -4.45 -6.53 -1.11
N VAL A 170 -4.56 -6.62 0.21
CA VAL A 170 -4.89 -7.88 0.88
C VAL A 170 -5.98 -7.74 1.94
N GLY A 171 -6.75 -8.81 2.07
CA GLY A 171 -7.47 -9.17 3.28
C GLY A 171 -7.08 -10.59 3.69
N TYR A 172 -7.08 -10.86 4.99
CA TYR A 172 -6.59 -12.11 5.57
C TYR A 172 -7.30 -13.36 5.01
N ASP A 173 -8.54 -13.25 4.52
CA ASP A 173 -9.27 -14.38 3.95
C ASP A 173 -8.62 -14.91 2.64
N GLN A 174 -7.74 -14.12 2.00
CA GLN A 174 -6.93 -14.52 0.83
C GLN A 174 -5.47 -14.88 1.18
N LYS A 175 -5.13 -14.99 2.46
CA LYS A 175 -3.75 -15.21 2.94
C LYS A 175 -3.02 -16.39 2.28
N HIS A 176 -3.74 -17.47 1.95
CA HIS A 176 -3.14 -18.67 1.35
C HIS A 176 -2.75 -18.45 -0.13
N ASN A 177 -3.46 -17.59 -0.85
CA ASN A 177 -3.04 -17.16 -2.19
C ASN A 177 -1.78 -16.30 -2.12
N ILE A 178 -1.73 -15.36 -1.16
CA ILE A 178 -0.56 -14.50 -0.97
C ILE A 178 0.66 -15.30 -0.50
N ASP A 179 0.48 -16.29 0.38
CA ASP A 179 1.53 -17.24 0.78
C ASP A 179 2.01 -18.14 -0.39
N ALA A 180 1.13 -18.49 -1.33
CA ALA A 180 1.53 -19.15 -2.58
C ALA A 180 2.27 -18.19 -3.54
N ALA A 181 1.82 -16.94 -3.65
CA ALA A 181 2.40 -15.89 -4.46
C ALA A 181 3.82 -15.52 -4.00
N VAL A 182 4.00 -15.20 -2.70
CA VAL A 182 5.29 -14.83 -2.09
C VAL A 182 6.38 -15.86 -2.38
N LYS A 183 6.04 -17.16 -2.38
CA LYS A 183 6.99 -18.25 -2.70
C LYS A 183 7.50 -18.26 -4.15
N LYS A 184 6.97 -17.41 -5.04
CA LYS A 184 7.48 -17.21 -6.41
C LYS A 184 8.44 -16.03 -6.54
N PHE A 185 8.67 -15.29 -5.46
CA PHE A 185 9.60 -14.16 -5.39
C PHE A 185 10.87 -14.56 -4.61
N SER A 186 12.01 -14.00 -5.01
CA SER A 186 13.32 -14.27 -4.40
C SER A 186 13.64 -13.26 -3.28
N GLY A 187 14.76 -13.47 -2.57
CA GLY A 187 15.31 -12.47 -1.64
C GLY A 187 15.73 -11.14 -2.27
N ASN A 188 15.65 -10.99 -3.61
CA ASN A 188 15.81 -9.70 -4.29
C ASN A 188 14.55 -8.82 -4.20
N PHE A 189 13.43 -9.31 -3.65
CA PHE A 189 12.16 -8.61 -3.55
C PHE A 189 11.89 -8.10 -2.13
N THR A 190 11.61 -6.80 -2.00
CA THR A 190 10.88 -6.25 -0.85
C THR A 190 9.41 -6.61 -1.00
N ILE A 191 8.79 -7.15 0.06
CA ILE A 191 7.36 -7.51 0.10
C ILE A 191 6.61 -6.45 0.91
N LEU A 192 5.57 -5.86 0.31
CA LEU A 192 4.75 -4.82 0.92
C LEU A 192 3.27 -5.15 0.77
N LEU A 193 2.58 -5.30 1.91
CA LEU A 193 1.17 -5.68 1.98
C LEU A 193 0.31 -4.48 2.38
N PHE A 194 -0.78 -4.26 1.64
CA PHE A 194 -1.74 -3.18 1.84
C PHE A 194 -3.07 -3.72 2.37
N HIS A 195 -3.29 -3.65 3.68
CA HIS A 195 -4.37 -4.38 4.37
C HIS A 195 -5.68 -3.58 4.39
N TYR A 196 -6.65 -3.97 3.55
CA TYR A 196 -7.95 -3.28 3.48
C TYR A 196 -8.92 -3.66 4.61
N ASP A 197 -8.67 -4.77 5.32
CA ASP A 197 -9.51 -5.25 6.43
C ASP A 197 -9.05 -4.72 7.81
N GLY A 198 -7.79 -4.29 7.91
CA GLY A 198 -7.14 -3.88 9.15
C GLY A 198 -6.48 -5.02 9.94
N ARG A 199 -6.25 -6.18 9.34
CA ARG A 199 -5.78 -7.42 10.00
C ARG A 199 -4.33 -7.70 9.61
N THR A 200 -3.40 -7.50 10.53
CA THR A 200 -1.94 -7.57 10.29
C THR A 200 -1.29 -8.64 11.16
N THR A 201 -1.46 -8.58 12.48
CA THR A 201 -0.89 -9.55 13.45
C THR A 201 -1.27 -11.00 13.15
N GLU A 202 -2.44 -11.28 12.58
CA GLU A 202 -2.81 -12.67 12.26
C GLU A 202 -1.95 -13.29 11.15
N TRP A 203 -1.27 -12.46 10.34
CA TRP A 203 -0.31 -12.94 9.33
C TRP A 203 1.02 -13.41 9.93
N ASP A 204 1.26 -13.22 11.24
CA ASP A 204 2.47 -13.70 11.93
C ASP A 204 2.57 -15.24 11.99
N GLU A 205 1.53 -15.97 11.53
CA GLU A 205 1.59 -17.41 11.27
C GLU A 205 2.58 -17.77 10.14
N PHE A 206 2.90 -16.82 9.25
CA PHE A 206 3.86 -16.98 8.17
C PHE A 206 5.19 -16.31 8.55
N GLU A 207 6.28 -17.08 8.65
CA GLU A 207 7.60 -16.51 9.02
C GLU A 207 8.11 -15.44 8.03
N TRP A 208 7.75 -15.53 6.75
CA TRP A 208 8.09 -14.50 5.75
C TRP A 208 7.34 -13.18 6.01
N SER A 209 6.14 -13.23 6.61
CA SER A 209 5.30 -12.05 6.85
C SER A 209 5.90 -11.12 7.90
N LYS A 210 6.65 -11.68 8.86
CA LYS A 210 7.39 -10.95 9.90
C LYS A 210 8.57 -10.13 9.33
N GLN A 211 8.94 -10.37 8.08
CA GLN A 211 9.96 -9.63 7.32
C GLN A 211 9.35 -8.75 6.21
N ALA A 212 8.05 -8.92 5.93
CA ALA A 212 7.31 -8.06 5.02
C ALA A 212 6.90 -6.74 5.71
N ILE A 213 6.58 -5.73 4.90
CA ILE A 213 6.09 -4.44 5.39
C ILE A 213 4.57 -4.43 5.33
N HIS A 214 3.93 -4.11 6.45
CA HIS A 214 2.46 -4.09 6.58
C HIS A 214 1.97 -2.65 6.70
N VAL A 215 1.13 -2.21 5.76
CA VAL A 215 0.46 -0.90 5.82
C VAL A 215 -1.05 -1.11 5.82
N SER A 216 -1.74 -0.53 6.80
CA SER A 216 -3.09 -0.97 7.18
C SER A 216 -4.06 0.20 7.35
N VAL A 217 -5.01 0.32 6.43
CA VAL A 217 -6.07 1.34 6.40
C VAL A 217 -7.36 0.70 5.87
N ARG A 218 -8.41 0.68 6.70
CA ARG A 218 -9.64 -0.04 6.39
C ARG A 218 -10.37 0.51 5.16
N LYS A 219 -10.90 -0.41 4.35
CA LYS A 219 -11.69 -0.19 3.13
C LYS A 219 -11.00 0.69 2.07
N GLN A 220 -9.67 0.66 1.98
CA GLN A 220 -8.92 1.33 0.92
C GLN A 220 -8.48 0.36 -0.18
N THR A 221 -8.30 0.88 -1.39
CA THR A 221 -8.02 0.15 -2.63
C THR A 221 -6.55 0.21 -3.05
N LYS A 222 -6.11 -0.70 -3.93
CA LYS A 222 -4.73 -0.77 -4.45
C LYS A 222 -4.19 0.58 -4.92
N TRP A 223 -4.96 1.30 -5.73
CA TRP A 223 -4.54 2.59 -6.28
C TRP A 223 -4.59 3.75 -5.27
N TRP A 224 -5.43 3.65 -4.21
CA TRP A 224 -5.37 4.58 -3.08
C TRP A 224 -4.06 4.45 -2.30
N TYR A 225 -3.64 3.20 -2.03
CA TYR A 225 -2.37 2.89 -1.37
C TYR A 225 -1.18 3.29 -2.23
N ALA A 226 -1.16 2.87 -3.49
CA ALA A 226 -0.07 3.19 -4.41
C ALA A 226 0.18 4.70 -4.53
N LYS A 227 -0.89 5.51 -4.59
CA LYS A 227 -0.77 6.97 -4.62
C LYS A 227 -0.13 7.57 -3.36
N ARG A 228 -0.17 6.89 -2.23
CA ARG A 228 0.24 7.43 -0.91
C ARG A 228 1.54 6.87 -0.37
N PHE A 229 1.85 5.60 -0.69
CA PHE A 229 3.02 4.90 -0.18
C PHE A 229 4.07 4.60 -1.26
N LEU A 230 3.68 4.48 -2.54
CA LEU A 230 4.61 4.22 -3.64
C LEU A 230 5.02 5.50 -4.38
N HIS A 231 5.33 6.57 -3.63
CA HIS A 231 5.87 7.80 -4.22
C HIS A 231 7.15 7.50 -5.01
N PRO A 232 7.39 8.08 -6.20
CA PRO A 232 8.53 7.71 -7.04
C PRO A 232 9.87 7.79 -6.30
N ASP A 233 10.06 8.85 -5.51
CA ASP A 233 11.29 9.05 -4.73
C ASP A 233 11.40 8.14 -3.48
N ILE A 234 10.38 7.36 -3.12
CA ILE A 234 10.44 6.31 -2.06
C ILE A 234 10.74 4.94 -2.69
N VAL A 235 10.28 4.71 -3.92
CA VAL A 235 10.51 3.46 -4.67
C VAL A 235 11.66 3.54 -5.66
N ALA A 236 12.36 4.69 -5.71
CA ALA A 236 13.50 4.95 -6.58
C ALA A 236 14.65 3.92 -6.49
N PRO A 237 14.90 3.21 -5.37
CA PRO A 237 15.91 2.14 -5.36
C PRO A 237 15.55 0.89 -6.18
N TYR A 238 14.27 0.71 -6.55
CA TYR A 238 13.78 -0.52 -7.18
C TYR A 238 13.78 -0.45 -8.71
N ASP A 239 14.30 -1.48 -9.38
CA ASP A 239 14.28 -1.60 -10.85
C ASP A 239 12.87 -1.81 -11.39
N TYR A 240 12.10 -2.66 -10.70
CA TYR A 240 10.77 -3.10 -11.09
C TYR A 240 9.82 -3.17 -9.88
N ILE A 241 8.56 -2.79 -10.11
CA ILE A 241 7.50 -2.67 -9.11
C ILE A 241 6.28 -3.46 -9.58
N PHE A 242 5.94 -4.52 -8.85
CA PHE A 242 4.77 -5.37 -9.10
C PHE A 242 3.59 -4.87 -8.26
N MET A 243 2.43 -4.67 -8.90
CA MET A 243 1.22 -4.17 -8.25
C MET A 243 0.04 -5.13 -8.44
N TRP A 244 0.05 -6.23 -7.70
CA TRP A 244 -0.84 -7.36 -7.96
C TRP A 244 -2.07 -7.37 -7.04
N ASP A 245 -3.18 -7.88 -7.57
CA ASP A 245 -4.35 -8.26 -6.78
C ASP A 245 -4.15 -9.64 -6.13
N GLU A 246 -5.01 -9.97 -5.17
CA GLU A 246 -4.86 -11.08 -4.23
C GLU A 246 -5.50 -12.41 -4.68
N ASP A 247 -6.27 -12.41 -5.78
CA ASP A 247 -6.98 -13.58 -6.31
C ASP A 247 -6.30 -14.23 -7.54
N LEU A 248 -4.96 -14.20 -7.53
CA LEU A 248 -4.11 -14.72 -8.60
C LEU A 248 -3.52 -16.10 -8.25
N GLY A 249 -3.83 -17.10 -9.06
CA GLY A 249 -3.11 -18.37 -9.12
C GLY A 249 -1.77 -18.19 -9.83
N VAL A 250 -0.70 -18.67 -9.20
CA VAL A 250 0.69 -18.40 -9.60
C VAL A 250 1.48 -19.67 -9.94
N GLU A 251 0.80 -20.80 -10.11
CA GLU A 251 1.38 -22.15 -10.25
C GLU A 251 2.54 -22.17 -11.27
N HIS A 252 2.32 -21.51 -12.40
CA HIS A 252 3.22 -21.48 -13.57
C HIS A 252 4.11 -20.22 -13.67
N PHE A 253 4.13 -19.40 -12.62
CA PHE A 253 4.91 -18.15 -12.56
C PHE A 253 6.21 -18.28 -11.74
N ASN A 254 7.26 -17.56 -12.17
CA ASN A 254 8.53 -17.35 -11.47
C ASN A 254 8.99 -15.89 -11.72
N ALA A 255 9.24 -15.14 -10.64
CA ALA A 255 9.49 -13.70 -10.76
C ALA A 255 10.84 -13.34 -11.42
N GLU A 256 11.89 -14.14 -11.22
CA GLU A 256 13.21 -13.87 -11.82
C GLU A 256 13.24 -14.22 -13.31
N GLU A 257 12.60 -15.32 -13.71
CA GLU A 257 12.46 -15.69 -15.13
C GLU A 257 11.56 -14.70 -15.88
N TYR A 258 10.49 -14.22 -15.23
CA TYR A 258 9.67 -13.12 -15.74
C TYR A 258 10.51 -11.85 -15.94
N LEU A 259 11.28 -11.41 -14.93
CA LEU A 259 12.15 -10.23 -15.06
C LEU A 259 13.35 -10.43 -16.00
N ARG A 260 13.75 -11.66 -16.32
CA ARG A 260 14.69 -11.97 -17.40
C ARG A 260 14.05 -11.68 -18.76
N LEU A 261 12.80 -12.08 -18.95
CA LEU A 261 12.05 -11.89 -20.20
C LEU A 261 11.64 -10.43 -20.43
N VAL A 262 11.16 -9.73 -19.39
CA VAL A 262 10.86 -8.28 -19.42
C VAL A 262 12.07 -7.49 -19.93
N ARG A 263 13.26 -7.74 -19.38
CA ARG A 263 14.52 -7.13 -19.84
C ARG A 263 14.91 -7.56 -21.25
N LYS A 264 14.81 -8.85 -21.59
CA LYS A 264 15.12 -9.40 -22.92
C LYS A 264 14.33 -8.70 -24.03
N HIS A 265 13.07 -8.35 -23.75
CA HIS A 265 12.13 -7.80 -24.74
C HIS A 265 11.91 -6.28 -24.64
N GLY A 266 12.64 -5.59 -23.76
CA GLY A 266 12.58 -4.14 -23.59
C GLY A 266 11.23 -3.63 -23.06
N LEU A 267 10.60 -4.39 -22.16
CA LEU A 267 9.30 -4.02 -21.60
C LEU A 267 9.46 -3.09 -20.38
N GLU A 268 8.81 -1.94 -20.44
CA GLU A 268 8.76 -0.91 -19.38
C GLU A 268 7.48 -1.03 -18.54
N ILE A 269 6.38 -1.50 -19.14
CA ILE A 269 5.16 -1.89 -18.43
C ILE A 269 4.76 -3.26 -18.95
N SER A 270 4.45 -4.19 -18.05
CA SER A 270 4.20 -5.58 -18.43
C SER A 270 3.23 -6.27 -17.49
N GLN A 271 2.72 -7.43 -17.91
CA GLN A 271 2.04 -8.37 -17.00
C GLN A 271 2.36 -9.83 -17.40
N PRO A 272 2.15 -10.81 -16.51
CA PRO A 272 2.06 -12.22 -16.90
C PRO A 272 0.87 -12.46 -17.83
N GLY A 273 0.96 -13.45 -18.70
CA GLY A 273 -0.18 -13.92 -19.49
C GLY A 273 -1.29 -14.48 -18.59
N LEU A 274 -2.54 -14.24 -18.94
CA LEU A 274 -3.70 -14.83 -18.25
C LEU A 274 -4.12 -16.12 -18.93
N GLU A 275 -4.32 -17.18 -18.16
CA GLU A 275 -4.82 -18.44 -18.69
C GLU A 275 -6.28 -18.30 -19.19
N PRO A 276 -6.62 -18.73 -20.43
CA PRO A 276 -7.92 -18.45 -21.05
C PRO A 276 -9.12 -19.19 -20.42
N ASN A 277 -8.88 -20.11 -19.49
CA ASN A 277 -9.84 -21.13 -19.05
C ASN A 277 -11.10 -20.56 -18.37
N ASN A 278 -11.00 -19.40 -17.71
CA ASN A 278 -12.11 -18.77 -16.96
C ASN A 278 -12.86 -17.68 -17.75
N GLY A 279 -12.49 -17.44 -19.02
CA GLY A 279 -12.98 -16.30 -19.79
C GLY A 279 -12.25 -14.99 -19.44
N LEU A 280 -12.10 -14.09 -20.41
CA LEU A 280 -11.25 -12.90 -20.29
C LEU A 280 -11.91 -11.65 -20.84
N THR A 281 -11.74 -10.51 -20.16
CA THR A 281 -12.26 -9.21 -20.58
C THR A 281 -11.60 -8.75 -21.88
N TRP A 282 -10.28 -8.92 -22.00
CA TRP A 282 -9.46 -8.45 -23.13
C TRP A 282 -8.75 -9.65 -23.78
N GLN A 283 -8.62 -9.65 -25.11
CA GLN A 283 -7.75 -10.62 -25.79
C GLN A 283 -6.26 -10.28 -25.59
N MET A 284 -5.93 -9.03 -25.27
CA MET A 284 -4.53 -8.59 -25.08
C MET A 284 -3.90 -9.17 -23.81
N THR A 285 -4.69 -9.52 -22.79
CA THR A 285 -4.16 -10.12 -21.55
C THR A 285 -4.10 -11.64 -21.58
N LYS A 286 -4.79 -12.27 -22.54
CA LYS A 286 -4.80 -13.72 -22.77
C LYS A 286 -3.41 -14.24 -23.11
N ARG A 287 -3.00 -15.36 -22.53
CA ARG A 287 -1.76 -16.06 -22.89
C ARG A 287 -1.77 -16.57 -24.34
N ARG A 288 -0.63 -16.50 -25.03
CA ARG A 288 -0.32 -17.16 -26.30
C ARG A 288 0.58 -18.38 -26.06
N GLY A 289 0.35 -19.50 -26.76
CA GLY A 289 1.07 -20.76 -26.51
C GLY A 289 2.37 -20.96 -27.29
N ASP A 290 2.66 -20.04 -28.23
CA ASP A 290 3.62 -20.20 -29.33
C ASP A 290 4.85 -19.27 -29.21
N ARG A 291 4.94 -18.45 -28.16
CA ARG A 291 5.88 -17.34 -28.01
C ARG A 291 6.25 -17.07 -26.55
N GLU A 292 7.32 -16.31 -26.33
CA GLU A 292 7.71 -15.82 -24.99
C GLU A 292 6.87 -14.61 -24.54
N VAL A 293 6.53 -13.72 -25.47
CA VAL A 293 5.80 -12.46 -25.22
C VAL A 293 4.91 -12.08 -26.42
N HIS A 294 3.89 -11.25 -26.20
CA HIS A 294 3.26 -10.44 -27.24
C HIS A 294 3.01 -9.00 -26.78
N LYS A 295 2.90 -8.09 -27.76
CA LYS A 295 2.73 -6.65 -27.54
C LYS A 295 1.50 -6.08 -28.27
N GLU A 296 0.88 -6.93 -29.10
CA GLU A 296 -0.29 -6.66 -29.93
C GLU A 296 -1.22 -7.89 -29.97
N THR A 297 -2.50 -7.68 -30.28
CA THR A 297 -3.49 -8.74 -30.51
C THR A 297 -4.54 -8.32 -31.54
N GLU A 298 -5.20 -9.31 -32.14
CA GLU A 298 -6.57 -9.13 -32.63
C GLU A 298 -7.53 -9.07 -31.43
N GLU A 299 -8.51 -8.17 -31.49
CA GLU A 299 -9.57 -7.98 -30.49
C GLU A 299 -10.95 -8.10 -31.15
N LYS A 300 -12.01 -8.05 -30.34
CA LYS A 300 -13.39 -8.11 -30.84
C LYS A 300 -13.66 -6.99 -31.88
N PRO A 301 -14.44 -7.25 -32.94
CA PRO A 301 -14.73 -6.26 -33.97
C PRO A 301 -15.21 -4.91 -33.41
N GLY A 302 -14.55 -3.84 -33.83
CA GLY A 302 -14.84 -2.46 -33.41
C GLY A 302 -14.29 -2.05 -32.04
N TRP A 303 -13.50 -2.89 -31.35
CA TRP A 303 -12.91 -2.53 -30.04
C TRP A 303 -11.63 -1.72 -30.15
N CYS A 304 -10.94 -1.75 -31.30
CA CYS A 304 -9.73 -0.96 -31.56
C CYS A 304 -9.97 -0.01 -32.73
N SER A 305 -9.64 1.27 -32.54
CA SER A 305 -9.62 2.28 -33.62
C SER A 305 -8.34 2.24 -34.45
N ASP A 306 -7.28 1.66 -33.90
CA ASP A 306 -5.91 1.62 -34.40
C ASP A 306 -5.22 0.42 -33.71
N PRO A 307 -4.49 -0.44 -34.43
CA PRO A 307 -3.88 -1.64 -33.86
C PRO A 307 -2.78 -1.35 -32.82
N HIS A 308 -2.09 -0.21 -32.90
CA HIS A 308 -1.01 0.18 -31.99
C HIS A 308 -1.52 0.85 -30.69
N LEU A 309 -2.84 0.98 -30.52
CA LEU A 309 -3.46 1.62 -29.37
C LEU A 309 -4.30 0.61 -28.54
N PRO A 310 -4.54 0.90 -27.25
CA PRO A 310 -5.40 0.08 -26.39
C PRO A 310 -6.83 -0.06 -26.94
N PRO A 311 -7.44 -1.26 -26.85
CA PRO A 311 -6.94 -2.45 -26.18
C PRO A 311 -6.04 -3.37 -27.03
N CYS A 312 -5.88 -3.12 -28.34
CA CYS A 312 -5.15 -4.04 -29.24
C CYS A 312 -3.65 -4.12 -28.95
N ALA A 313 -3.02 -3.01 -28.58
CA ALA A 313 -1.62 -2.95 -28.18
C ALA A 313 -1.42 -1.88 -27.11
N ALA A 314 -0.18 -1.74 -26.62
CA ALA A 314 0.20 -0.73 -25.63
C ALA A 314 -0.63 -0.78 -24.32
N PHE A 315 -1.12 -1.97 -23.96
CA PHE A 315 -2.12 -2.20 -22.91
C PHE A 315 -1.72 -3.37 -22.00
N VAL A 316 -1.91 -3.19 -20.69
CA VAL A 316 -1.97 -4.25 -19.68
C VAL A 316 -3.09 -3.92 -18.69
N GLU A 317 -3.70 -4.93 -18.08
CA GLU A 317 -4.82 -4.77 -17.15
C GLU A 317 -4.32 -4.53 -15.73
N ILE A 318 -4.92 -3.57 -15.01
CA ILE A 318 -4.53 -3.12 -13.65
C ILE A 318 -4.50 -4.20 -12.57
N MET A 319 -4.92 -5.43 -12.87
CA MET A 319 -4.93 -6.58 -11.97
C MET A 319 -3.52 -7.07 -11.61
N ALA A 320 -2.67 -7.30 -12.62
CA ALA A 320 -1.31 -7.86 -12.44
C ALA A 320 -0.15 -7.07 -13.11
N PRO A 321 -0.18 -5.73 -13.17
CA PRO A 321 0.86 -4.96 -13.84
C PRO A 321 2.19 -4.97 -13.07
N VAL A 322 3.25 -4.84 -13.84
CA VAL A 322 4.64 -4.69 -13.40
C VAL A 322 5.25 -3.52 -14.17
N PHE A 323 5.71 -2.51 -13.44
CA PHE A 323 6.28 -1.29 -13.98
C PHE A 323 7.80 -1.28 -13.79
N SER A 324 8.54 -0.74 -14.75
CA SER A 324 9.90 -0.25 -14.49
C SER A 324 9.86 1.00 -13.61
N ARG A 325 11.00 1.32 -13.00
CA ARG A 325 11.22 2.54 -12.20
C ARG A 325 10.75 3.81 -12.91
N ASP A 326 11.12 3.96 -14.18
CA ASP A 326 10.88 5.18 -14.96
C ASP A 326 9.42 5.27 -15.43
N ALA A 327 8.83 4.15 -15.87
CA ALA A 327 7.41 4.08 -16.18
C ALA A 327 6.57 4.39 -14.93
N TRP A 328 6.93 3.84 -13.78
CA TRP A 328 6.23 4.10 -12.51
C TRP A 328 6.29 5.58 -12.11
N ARG A 329 7.44 6.25 -12.31
CA ARG A 329 7.59 7.68 -12.01
C ARG A 329 6.53 8.53 -12.71
N CYS A 330 6.20 8.21 -13.96
CA CYS A 330 5.10 8.86 -14.68
C CYS A 330 3.71 8.36 -14.23
N VAL A 331 3.50 7.04 -14.11
CA VAL A 331 2.20 6.45 -13.75
C VAL A 331 1.72 6.95 -12.38
N TRP A 332 2.63 7.13 -11.41
CA TRP A 332 2.28 7.70 -10.10
C TRP A 332 1.68 9.10 -10.20
N HIS A 333 2.17 9.96 -11.09
CA HIS A 333 1.62 11.30 -11.29
C HIS A 333 0.24 11.27 -11.97
N MET A 334 -0.03 10.27 -12.82
CA MET A 334 -1.33 10.07 -13.48
C MET A 334 -2.44 9.68 -12.48
N ILE A 335 -2.13 8.86 -11.47
CA ILE A 335 -3.09 8.44 -10.45
C ILE A 335 -3.63 9.66 -9.68
N GLN A 336 -4.95 9.78 -9.64
CA GLN A 336 -5.66 10.90 -9.01
C GLN A 336 -5.88 10.64 -7.51
N ASN A 337 -5.85 11.69 -6.67
CA ASN A 337 -5.97 11.52 -5.21
C ASN A 337 -7.37 11.06 -4.75
N ASP A 338 -8.40 11.33 -5.55
CA ASP A 338 -9.84 11.13 -5.25
C ASP A 338 -10.52 10.02 -6.07
N LEU A 339 -9.81 9.44 -7.05
CA LEU A 339 -10.26 8.28 -7.83
C LEU A 339 -9.47 7.06 -7.37
N VAL A 340 -10.12 6.15 -6.67
CA VAL A 340 -9.44 5.14 -5.84
C VAL A 340 -9.41 3.75 -6.48
N HIS A 341 -10.32 3.42 -7.38
CA HIS A 341 -10.42 2.08 -7.97
C HIS A 341 -9.50 1.87 -9.19
N GLY A 342 -8.96 2.95 -9.77
CA GLY A 342 -8.00 2.89 -10.88
C GLY A 342 -8.54 2.41 -12.24
N TRP A 343 -9.83 2.05 -12.35
CA TRP A 343 -10.44 1.61 -13.60
C TRP A 343 -10.24 2.63 -14.72
N GLY A 344 -9.63 2.20 -15.82
CA GLY A 344 -9.33 3.05 -16.97
C GLY A 344 -7.90 3.60 -17.01
N LEU A 345 -7.11 3.43 -15.94
CA LEU A 345 -5.66 3.70 -15.99
C LEU A 345 -5.01 2.87 -17.10
N ASP A 346 -5.48 1.64 -17.30
CA ASP A 346 -5.08 0.65 -18.32
C ASP A 346 -4.89 1.28 -19.72
N PHE A 347 -5.87 2.09 -20.15
CA PHE A 347 -5.93 2.75 -21.47
C PHE A 347 -5.01 3.98 -21.56
N ALA A 348 -4.55 4.47 -20.42
CA ALA A 348 -3.71 5.65 -20.27
C ALA A 348 -2.24 5.29 -19.96
N LEU A 349 -1.91 4.08 -19.47
CA LEU A 349 -0.53 3.65 -19.13
C LEU A 349 0.47 3.92 -20.27
N ARG A 350 0.04 3.73 -21.53
CA ARG A 350 0.79 4.10 -22.74
C ARG A 350 1.34 5.53 -22.78
N LYS A 351 0.75 6.49 -22.06
CA LYS A 351 1.21 7.89 -22.01
C LYS A 351 2.51 8.07 -21.23
N CYS A 352 2.99 7.02 -20.56
CA CYS A 352 4.21 7.02 -19.76
C CYS A 352 5.40 6.31 -20.41
N VAL A 353 5.26 5.82 -21.65
CA VAL A 353 6.28 5.00 -22.32
C VAL A 353 6.27 5.27 -23.83
N GLU A 354 7.45 5.50 -24.42
CA GLU A 354 7.58 5.79 -25.86
C GLU A 354 8.66 4.89 -26.53
N PRO A 355 8.39 4.22 -27.66
CA PRO A 355 7.06 3.97 -28.24
C PRO A 355 6.29 2.92 -27.44
N ALA A 356 5.02 3.22 -27.12
CA ALA A 356 4.24 2.43 -26.18
C ALA A 356 3.93 1.00 -26.65
N HIS A 357 3.68 0.80 -27.95
CA HIS A 357 3.36 -0.53 -28.50
C HIS A 357 4.57 -1.49 -28.52
N ASP A 358 5.80 -0.98 -28.54
CA ASP A 358 7.00 -1.82 -28.46
C ASP A 358 7.44 -2.11 -27.02
N LYS A 359 6.99 -1.31 -26.04
CA LYS A 359 7.50 -1.34 -24.66
C LYS A 359 6.45 -1.73 -23.62
N ILE A 360 5.21 -1.96 -24.03
CA ILE A 360 4.14 -2.47 -23.18
C ILE A 360 3.64 -3.79 -23.76
N GLY A 361 3.57 -4.84 -22.94
CA GLY A 361 3.19 -6.17 -23.42
C GLY A 361 3.08 -7.24 -22.35
N VAL A 362 2.71 -8.44 -22.80
CA VAL A 362 2.38 -9.60 -21.96
C VAL A 362 3.44 -10.68 -22.11
N VAL A 363 3.87 -11.24 -20.98
CA VAL A 363 4.84 -12.35 -20.94
C VAL A 363 4.08 -13.68 -20.92
N ASP A 364 4.09 -14.39 -22.04
CA ASP A 364 3.29 -15.59 -22.28
C ASP A 364 3.89 -16.87 -21.69
N SER A 365 5.22 -16.94 -21.64
CA SER A 365 5.96 -18.07 -21.08
C SER A 365 6.02 -18.06 -19.55
N GLN A 366 5.44 -17.06 -18.89
CA GLN A 366 5.30 -16.92 -17.44
C GLN A 366 3.89 -16.42 -17.14
N TRP A 367 2.97 -17.32 -16.74
CA TRP A 367 1.53 -17.03 -16.73
C TRP A 367 0.88 -17.26 -15.37
N ILE A 368 -0.28 -16.64 -15.19
CA ILE A 368 -1.10 -16.67 -13.97
C ILE A 368 -2.55 -17.01 -14.32
N ILE A 369 -3.31 -17.43 -13.30
CA ILE A 369 -4.73 -17.77 -13.40
C ILE A 369 -5.52 -16.76 -12.58
N HIS A 370 -6.46 -16.03 -13.18
CA HIS A 370 -7.39 -15.20 -12.42
C HIS A 370 -8.46 -16.09 -11.77
N GLN A 371 -8.49 -16.11 -10.44
CA GLN A 371 -9.40 -16.97 -9.67
C GLN A 371 -10.76 -16.30 -9.39
N SER A 372 -10.89 -14.98 -9.61
CA SER A 372 -12.14 -14.21 -9.41
C SER A 372 -12.72 -14.34 -7.99
N ILE A 373 -11.87 -14.37 -6.96
CA ILE A 373 -12.31 -14.64 -5.59
C ILE A 373 -12.87 -13.34 -4.98
N PRO A 374 -14.15 -13.29 -4.54
CA PRO A 374 -14.78 -12.03 -4.14
C PRO A 374 -14.20 -11.38 -2.87
N SER A 375 -13.26 -10.47 -3.04
CA SER A 375 -12.48 -9.81 -1.98
C SER A 375 -12.98 -8.39 -1.66
N LEU A 376 -12.22 -7.35 -2.04
CA LEU A 376 -12.49 -5.93 -1.76
C LEU A 376 -13.85 -5.45 -2.29
N GLY A 377 -14.36 -6.05 -3.37
CA GLY A 377 -15.72 -5.78 -3.88
C GLY A 377 -16.81 -6.00 -2.82
N ASN A 378 -16.63 -6.96 -1.91
CA ASN A 378 -17.59 -7.22 -0.84
C ASN A 378 -17.51 -6.23 0.35
N GLN A 379 -16.51 -5.34 0.37
CA GLN A 379 -16.32 -4.35 1.43
C GLN A 379 -17.21 -3.09 1.28
N GLY A 380 -18.03 -3.02 0.23
CA GLY A 380 -19.02 -1.96 0.04
C GLY A 380 -20.13 -1.93 1.09
N GLU A 381 -21.17 -1.14 0.84
CA GLU A 381 -22.38 -1.08 1.66
C GLU A 381 -23.56 -1.67 0.88
N SER A 382 -24.37 -2.50 1.54
CA SER A 382 -25.59 -3.08 0.96
C SER A 382 -26.76 -2.11 1.12
N THR A 383 -27.23 -1.51 0.03
CA THR A 383 -28.38 -0.60 0.02
C THR A 383 -29.61 -1.27 -0.62
N SER A 384 -30.77 -1.14 0.01
CA SER A 384 -32.08 -1.53 -0.57
C SER A 384 -32.15 -2.95 -1.17
N GLY A 385 -31.46 -3.93 -0.57
CA GLY A 385 -31.42 -5.32 -1.04
C GLY A 385 -30.36 -5.62 -2.12
N GLN A 386 -29.56 -4.64 -2.53
CA GLN A 386 -28.40 -4.86 -3.40
C GLN A 386 -27.21 -5.43 -2.62
N ALA A 387 -26.41 -6.26 -3.30
CA ALA A 387 -25.18 -6.83 -2.74
C ALA A 387 -24.04 -5.77 -2.72
N PRO A 388 -23.16 -5.76 -1.71
CA PRO A 388 -22.11 -4.73 -1.56
C PRO A 388 -21.26 -4.46 -2.81
N TRP A 389 -20.93 -5.51 -3.59
CA TRP A 389 -20.15 -5.39 -4.82
C TRP A 389 -20.84 -4.57 -5.92
N GLN A 390 -22.17 -4.44 -5.89
CA GLN A 390 -22.91 -3.66 -6.88
C GLN A 390 -22.62 -2.16 -6.73
N GLY A 391 -22.63 -1.65 -5.49
CA GLY A 391 -22.26 -0.26 -5.19
C GLY A 391 -20.78 0.04 -5.46
N VAL A 392 -19.88 -0.91 -5.14
CA VAL A 392 -18.45 -0.78 -5.51
C VAL A 392 -18.30 -0.71 -7.03
N ARG A 393 -18.94 -1.62 -7.79
CA ARG A 393 -18.86 -1.65 -9.27
C ARG A 393 -19.50 -0.42 -9.93
N GLU A 394 -20.53 0.17 -9.33
CA GLU A 394 -21.06 1.47 -9.77
C GLU A 394 -20.01 2.58 -9.55
N ARG A 395 -19.39 2.64 -8.36
CA ARG A 395 -18.33 3.61 -8.06
C ARG A 395 -17.13 3.45 -9.01
N CYS A 396 -16.70 2.23 -9.32
CA CYS A 396 -15.64 1.98 -10.30
C CYS A 396 -15.96 2.57 -11.68
N ARG A 397 -17.17 2.33 -12.20
CA ARG A 397 -17.63 2.90 -13.48
C ARG A 397 -17.65 4.43 -13.44
N LYS A 398 -18.18 5.02 -12.35
CA LYS A 398 -18.24 6.47 -12.18
C LYS A 398 -16.85 7.10 -12.14
N GLU A 399 -15.89 6.48 -11.46
CA GLU A 399 -14.50 6.93 -11.45
C GLU A 399 -13.82 6.81 -12.81
N TRP A 400 -14.08 5.73 -13.56
CA TRP A 400 -13.58 5.56 -14.93
C TRP A 400 -14.06 6.70 -15.85
N THR A 401 -15.37 7.00 -15.86
CA THR A 401 -15.92 8.14 -16.63
C THR A 401 -15.29 9.48 -16.21
N MET A 402 -15.08 9.70 -14.90
CA MET A 402 -14.44 10.91 -14.41
C MET A 402 -12.95 11.00 -14.81
N PHE A 403 -12.22 9.88 -14.81
CA PHE A 403 -10.83 9.82 -15.25
C PHE A 403 -10.70 10.10 -16.76
N GLN A 404 -11.49 9.43 -17.59
CA GLN A 404 -11.51 9.67 -19.04
C GLN A 404 -11.82 11.13 -19.38
N SER A 405 -12.83 11.71 -18.72
CA SER A 405 -13.22 13.12 -18.90
C SER A 405 -12.09 14.08 -18.50
N ARG A 406 -11.40 13.83 -17.37
CA ARG A 406 -10.24 14.64 -16.94
C ARG A 406 -9.09 14.54 -17.95
N MET A 407 -8.72 13.35 -18.38
CA MET A 407 -7.63 13.14 -19.36
C MET A 407 -7.92 13.86 -20.67
N ALA A 408 -9.08 13.61 -21.29
CA ALA A 408 -9.46 14.25 -22.54
C ALA A 408 -9.56 15.78 -22.43
N SER A 409 -10.04 16.30 -21.29
CA SER A 409 -10.10 17.76 -21.04
C SER A 409 -8.72 18.38 -20.88
N ALA A 410 -7.81 17.71 -20.16
CA ALA A 410 -6.43 18.17 -19.95
C ALA A 410 -5.61 18.14 -21.24
N GLU A 411 -5.73 17.09 -22.04
CA GLU A 411 -5.09 16.99 -23.36
C GLU A 411 -5.60 18.09 -24.30
N ASN A 412 -6.92 18.26 -24.42
CA ASN A 412 -7.55 19.30 -25.25
C ASN A 412 -7.11 20.73 -24.82
N ALA A 413 -7.01 20.98 -23.51
CA ALA A 413 -6.50 22.25 -22.99
C ALA A 413 -5.00 22.45 -23.29
N TYR A 414 -4.18 21.40 -23.19
CA TYR A 414 -2.75 21.44 -23.51
C TYR A 414 -2.53 21.73 -25.01
N TYR A 415 -3.15 20.97 -25.90
CA TYR A 415 -2.97 21.14 -27.35
C TYR A 415 -3.39 22.55 -27.81
N LYS A 416 -4.50 23.08 -27.29
CA LYS A 416 -4.90 24.48 -27.52
C LYS A 416 -3.89 25.49 -27.00
N ALA A 417 -3.28 25.26 -25.83
CA ALA A 417 -2.26 26.15 -25.28
C ALA A 417 -0.96 26.16 -26.09
N VAL A 418 -0.63 25.07 -26.79
CA VAL A 418 0.53 25.00 -27.72
C VAL A 418 0.16 25.24 -29.19
N GLY A 419 -1.06 25.69 -29.48
CA GLY A 419 -1.50 26.06 -30.83
C GLY A 419 -1.83 24.89 -31.77
N ILE A 420 -1.95 23.66 -31.25
CA ILE A 420 -2.35 22.47 -32.01
C ILE A 420 -3.87 22.31 -31.91
N ASP A 421 -4.57 22.46 -33.04
CA ASP A 421 -6.02 22.20 -33.10
C ASP A 421 -6.30 20.77 -33.56
N LEU A 422 -6.63 19.90 -32.61
CA LEU A 422 -7.01 18.51 -32.85
C LEU A 422 -8.21 18.37 -33.82
N PHE A 423 -9.11 19.35 -33.88
CA PHE A 423 -10.31 19.27 -34.73
C PHE A 423 -10.02 19.54 -36.21
N ASN A 424 -8.87 20.13 -36.54
CA ASN A 424 -8.41 20.30 -37.91
C ASN A 424 -7.46 19.16 -38.37
N SER A 425 -7.16 18.18 -37.52
CA SER A 425 -6.33 17.01 -37.86
C SER A 425 -7.09 15.88 -38.57
N THR A 426 -8.42 15.98 -38.71
CA THR A 426 -9.28 14.95 -39.31
C THR A 426 -10.04 15.49 -40.52
N ASN A 427 -9.40 15.50 -41.68
CA ASN A 427 -9.98 15.24 -43.01
C ASN A 427 -8.92 15.43 -44.12
N PRO A 428 -8.97 14.68 -45.24
CA PRO A 428 -9.71 13.45 -45.49
C PRO A 428 -8.83 12.20 -45.34
#